data_AF-A0A3D0G9H9-F1
#
_entry.id   AF-A0A3D0G9H9-F1
#
_cell.length_a   1.000
_cell.length_b   1.000
_cell.length_c   1.000
_cell.angle_alpha   90.00
_cell.angle_beta   90.00
_cell.angle_gamma   90.00
#
_symmetry.space_group_name_H-M   'P 1'
#
loop_
_entity.id
_entity.type
_entity.pdbx_description
1 polymer ?
#
loop_
_entity_poly.entity_id
_entity_poly.type
_entity_poly.pdbx_seq_one_letter_code
_entity_poly.pdbx_strand_id
1 'polypeptide(L)'
;MRDCGDLFLVGGLMAIGAAVAAWIVGRFVGRMAEPNTWVILGAIVVSLAVLQVGARLAVIVKGRVEAAGFDPTAVCDGNLGLMSWVATLMIIVAYVGAFFASWRRAKRGA
;
A
#
# COMPACT_ATOMS: atom_id res chain seq x y z
N MET A 1 15.38 23.47 1.88
CA MET A 1 14.79 22.28 2.54
C MET A 1 13.51 22.01 1.80
N ARG A 2 13.47 20.99 0.93
CA ARG A 2 12.24 20.64 0.20
C ARG A 2 11.60 19.50 0.97
N ASP A 3 10.42 19.77 1.51
CA ASP A 3 9.67 18.86 2.38
C ASP A 3 9.47 17.51 1.69
N CYS A 4 9.38 16.44 2.48
CA CYS A 4 9.04 15.08 2.03
C CYS A 4 7.66 14.96 1.35
N GLY A 5 7.06 16.07 0.89
CA GLY A 5 5.73 16.16 0.30
C GLY A 5 5.51 15.20 -0.86
N ASP A 6 6.48 15.03 -1.77
CA ASP A 6 6.37 14.06 -2.86
C ASP A 6 6.32 12.61 -2.37
N LEU A 7 7.06 12.30 -1.30
CA LEU A 7 7.03 10.97 -0.68
C LEU A 7 5.70 10.71 0.04
N PHE A 8 5.14 11.72 0.71
CA PHE A 8 3.80 11.63 1.29
C PHE A 8 2.70 11.54 0.23
N LEU A 9 2.84 12.23 -0.89
CA LEU A 9 1.85 12.22 -1.97
C LEU A 9 1.86 10.89 -2.72
N VAL A 10 3.05 10.38 -3.08
CA VAL A 10 3.22 9.06 -3.72
C VAL A 10 2.84 7.94 -2.74
N GLY A 11 3.32 8.00 -1.49
CA GLY A 11 2.97 7.03 -0.45
C GLY A 11 1.47 7.03 -0.13
N GLY A 12 0.85 8.20 -0.07
CA GLY A 12 -0.59 8.37 0.15
C GLY A 12 -1.42 7.80 -0.99
N LEU A 13 -1.07 8.10 -2.25
CA LEU A 13 -1.74 7.51 -3.42
C LEU A 13 -1.62 5.98 -3.44
N MET A 14 -0.45 5.44 -3.12
CA MET A 14 -0.24 4.00 -3.00
C MET A 14 -1.04 3.39 -1.84
N ALA A 15 -1.13 4.08 -0.71
CA ALA A 15 -1.94 3.64 0.44
C ALA A 15 -3.43 3.58 0.09
N ILE A 16 -3.94 4.56 -0.65
CA ILE A 16 -5.31 4.58 -1.14
C ILE A 16 -5.54 3.42 -2.11
N GLY A 17 -4.67 3.23 -3.10
CA GLY A 17 -4.78 2.13 -4.07
C GLY A 17 -4.75 0.76 -3.38
N ALA A 18 -3.84 0.59 -2.43
CA ALA A 18 -3.76 -0.61 -1.59
C ALA A 18 -5.05 -0.82 -0.77
N ALA A 19 -5.55 0.22 -0.10
CA ALA A 19 -6.77 0.13 0.69
C ALA A 19 -8.00 -0.23 -0.16
N VAL A 20 -8.13 0.32 -1.38
CA VAL A 20 -9.20 -0.02 -2.31
C VAL A 20 -9.11 -1.48 -2.75
N ALA A 21 -7.92 -1.95 -3.13
CA ALA A 21 -7.69 -3.35 -3.49
C ALA A 21 -8.03 -4.29 -2.33
N ALA A 22 -7.53 -4.01 -1.12
CA ALA A 22 -7.85 -4.74 0.10
C ALA A 22 -9.35 -4.75 0.40
N TRP A 23 -10.03 -3.62 0.21
CA TRP A 23 -11.46 -3.52 0.46
C TRP A 23 -12.26 -4.41 -0.48
N ILE A 24 -11.92 -4.43 -1.77
CA ILE A 24 -12.57 -5.30 -2.76
C ILE A 24 -12.35 -6.77 -2.39
N VAL A 25 -11.09 -7.15 -2.13
CA VAL A 25 -10.73 -8.53 -1.77
C VAL A 25 -11.44 -8.96 -0.49
N GLY A 26 -11.40 -8.15 0.57
CA GLY A 26 -12.07 -8.44 1.85
C GLY A 26 -13.59 -8.59 1.69
N ARG A 27 -14.21 -7.86 0.77
CA ARG A 27 -15.64 -7.97 0.47
C ARG A 27 -15.98 -9.27 -0.25
N PHE A 28 -15.16 -9.67 -1.22
CA PHE A 28 -15.33 -10.96 -1.89
C PHE A 28 -15.17 -12.11 -0.91
N VAL A 29 -14.06 -12.14 -0.15
CA VAL A 29 -13.80 -13.19 0.85
C VAL A 29 -14.89 -13.25 1.92
N GLY A 30 -15.37 -12.10 2.40
CA GLY A 30 -16.38 -12.04 3.46
C GLY A 30 -17.79 -12.47 3.05
N ARG A 31 -18.10 -12.50 1.74
CA ARG A 31 -19.40 -12.99 1.22
C ARG A 31 -19.40 -14.48 0.84
N MET A 32 -18.30 -15.20 1.02
CA MET A 32 -18.23 -16.61 0.65
C MET A 32 -18.87 -17.49 1.72
N ALA A 33 -19.86 -18.28 1.30
CA ALA A 33 -20.47 -19.33 2.11
C ALA A 33 -19.59 -20.59 2.14
N GLU A 34 -18.81 -20.86 1.09
CA GLU A 34 -17.90 -22.01 0.98
C GLU A 34 -16.46 -21.56 0.67
N PRO A 35 -15.43 -22.22 1.24
CA PRO A 35 -14.03 -21.87 1.03
C PRO A 35 -13.59 -22.23 -0.39
N ASN A 36 -13.70 -21.27 -1.32
CA ASN A 36 -13.17 -21.41 -2.68
C ASN A 36 -11.66 -21.08 -2.71
N THR A 37 -10.83 -22.10 -2.92
CA THR A 37 -9.36 -21.99 -3.01
C THR A 37 -8.89 -20.91 -3.97
N TRP A 38 -9.58 -20.72 -5.11
CA TRP A 38 -9.20 -19.73 -6.11
C TRP A 38 -9.26 -18.30 -5.61
N VAL A 39 -10.19 -18.00 -4.70
CA VAL A 39 -10.40 -16.65 -4.19
C VAL A 39 -9.40 -16.36 -3.07
N ILE A 40 -9.12 -17.35 -2.22
CA ILE A 40 -8.05 -17.24 -1.23
C ILE A 40 -6.71 -17.03 -1.93
N LEU A 41 -6.44 -17.79 -3.00
CA LEU A 41 -5.22 -17.64 -3.79
C LEU A 41 -5.15 -16.25 -4.46
N GLY A 42 -6.26 -15.77 -5.03
CA GLY A 42 -6.36 -14.40 -5.55
C GLY A 42 -6.09 -13.34 -4.49
N ALA A 43 -6.63 -13.50 -3.27
CA ALA A 43 -6.38 -12.60 -2.16
C ALA A 43 -4.90 -12.57 -1.73
N ILE A 44 -4.24 -13.73 -1.71
CA ILE A 44 -2.82 -13.85 -1.41
C ILE A 44 -1.99 -13.14 -2.49
N VAL A 45 -2.27 -13.40 -3.77
CA VAL A 45 -1.55 -12.77 -4.90
C VAL A 45 -1.69 -11.25 -4.86
N VAL A 46 -2.90 -10.73 -4.62
CA VAL A 46 -3.11 -9.28 -4.48
C VAL A 46 -2.36 -8.71 -3.27
N SER A 47 -2.38 -9.42 -2.13
CA SER A 47 -1.63 -8.99 -0.94
C SER A 47 -0.13 -8.94 -1.22
N LEU A 48 0.43 -9.98 -1.85
CA LEU A 48 1.84 -10.03 -2.23
C LEU A 48 2.20 -8.93 -3.22
N ALA A 49 1.34 -8.63 -4.20
CA ALA A 49 1.55 -7.54 -5.15
C ALA A 49 1.64 -6.19 -4.43
N VAL A 50 0.74 -5.92 -3.47
CA VAL A 50 0.78 -4.70 -2.67
C VAL A 50 2.04 -4.61 -1.81
N LEU A 51 2.45 -5.70 -1.16
CA LEU A 51 3.70 -5.75 -0.39
C LEU A 51 4.94 -5.51 -1.27
N GLN A 52 4.99 -6.12 -2.46
CA GLN A 52 6.09 -5.94 -3.42
C GLN A 52 6.18 -4.50 -3.93
N VAL A 53 5.03 -3.88 -4.20
CA VAL A 53 4.97 -2.48 -4.61
C VAL A 53 5.38 -1.55 -3.47
N GLY A 54 4.92 -1.81 -2.24
CA GLY A 54 5.34 -1.07 -1.05
C GLY A 54 6.84 -1.19 -0.77
N ALA A 55 7.45 -2.37 -0.98
CA ALA A 55 8.89 -2.57 -0.85
C ALA A 55 9.71 -1.79 -1.90
N ARG A 56 9.12 -1.52 -3.07
CA ARG A 56 9.75 -0.74 -4.15
C ARG A 56 9.47 0.76 -4.05
N LEU A 57 8.70 1.22 -3.06
CA LEU A 57 8.36 2.64 -2.89
C LEU A 57 9.61 3.52 -2.81
N ALA A 58 10.65 3.08 -2.10
CA ALA A 58 11.93 3.79 -2.01
C ALA A 58 12.59 4.01 -3.39
N VAL A 59 12.54 2.99 -4.26
CA VAL A 59 13.09 3.06 -5.62
C VAL A 59 12.25 3.98 -6.50
N ILE A 60 10.92 3.90 -6.38
CA ILE A 60 9.98 4.74 -7.13
C ILE A 60 10.16 6.22 -6.77
N VAL A 61 10.24 6.53 -5.47
CA VAL A 61 10.44 7.90 -5.00
C VAL A 61 11.82 8.40 -5.42
N LYS A 62 12.87 7.59 -5.27
CA LYS A 62 14.22 7.95 -5.72
C LYS A 62 14.25 8.27 -7.22
N GLY A 63 13.66 7.42 -8.06
CA GLY A 63 13.60 7.64 -9.50
C GLY A 63 12.77 8.88 -9.89
N ARG A 64 11.70 9.20 -9.15
CA ARG A 64 10.94 10.45 -9.34
C ARG A 64 11.76 11.69 -8.97
N VAL A 65 12.50 11.64 -7.87
CA VAL A 65 13.36 12.72 -7.40
C VAL A 65 14.51 12.98 -8.40
N GLU A 66 15.15 11.91 -8.88
CA GLU A 66 16.20 11.99 -9.91
C GLU A 66 15.64 12.50 -11.25
N ALA A 67 14.46 12.03 -11.69
CA ALA A 67 13.81 12.51 -12.91
C ALA A 67 13.40 13.99 -12.84
N ALA A 68 13.16 14.50 -11.64
CA ALA A 68 12.92 15.92 -11.40
C ALA A 68 14.23 16.75 -11.30
N GLY A 69 15.39 16.12 -11.49
CA GLY A 69 16.71 16.76 -11.51
C GLY A 69 17.30 17.04 -10.13
N PHE A 70 16.79 16.41 -9.08
CA PHE A 70 17.24 16.63 -7.69
C PHE A 70 18.16 15.52 -7.20
N ASP A 71 19.10 15.87 -6.32
CA ASP A 71 19.95 14.90 -5.63
C ASP A 71 19.14 14.18 -4.53
N PRO A 72 18.88 12.87 -4.66
CA PRO A 72 18.08 12.11 -3.70
C PRO A 72 18.71 11.99 -2.31
N THR A 73 20.01 12.28 -2.19
CA THR A 73 20.72 12.24 -0.89
C THR A 73 20.53 13.53 -0.07
N ALA A 74 20.07 14.62 -0.70
CA ALA A 74 19.77 15.89 -0.04
C ALA A 74 18.28 16.08 0.28
N VAL A 75 17.41 15.17 -0.17
CA VAL A 75 15.96 15.21 0.09
C VAL A 75 15.64 14.62 1.47
N CYS A 76 14.65 15.19 2.16
CA CYS A 76 14.27 14.78 3.52
C CYS A 76 15.43 14.82 4.53
N ASP A 77 16.31 15.82 4.44
CA ASP A 77 17.51 15.97 5.29
C ASP A 77 18.41 14.72 5.29
N GLY A 78 18.50 14.03 4.14
CA GLY A 78 19.25 12.78 4.00
C GLY A 78 18.54 11.54 4.53
N ASN A 79 17.31 11.68 5.02
CA ASN A 79 16.54 10.63 5.67
C ASN A 79 15.47 10.00 4.77
N LEU A 80 15.61 10.13 3.44
CA LEU A 80 14.68 9.59 2.44
C LEU A 80 14.43 8.08 2.63
N GLY A 81 15.46 7.31 2.99
CA GLY A 81 15.36 5.88 3.27
C GLY A 81 14.41 5.57 4.43
N LEU A 82 14.61 6.22 5.59
CA LEU A 82 13.76 6.05 6.76
C LEU A 82 12.31 6.48 6.48
N MET A 83 12.12 7.62 5.83
CA MET A 83 10.79 8.13 5.48
C MET A 83 10.06 7.19 4.50
N SER A 84 10.77 6.63 3.53
CA SER A 84 10.19 5.66 2.60
C SER A 84 9.74 4.38 3.31
N TRP A 85 10.51 3.91 4.29
CA TRP A 85 10.15 2.75 5.11
C TRP A 85 8.90 3.01 5.96
N VAL A 86 8.83 4.18 6.61
CA VAL A 86 7.63 4.60 7.37
C VAL A 86 6.40 4.67 6.45
N ALA A 87 6.55 5.23 5.25
CA ALA A 87 5.47 5.28 4.26
C ALA A 87 5.01 3.88 3.84
N THR A 88 5.94 2.94 3.65
CA THR A 88 5.60 1.53 3.35
C THR A 88 4.81 0.88 4.49
N LEU A 89 5.19 1.12 5.75
CA LEU A 89 4.43 0.61 6.90
C LEU A 89 2.99 1.16 6.93
N MET A 90 2.83 2.45 6.64
CA MET A 90 1.50 3.07 6.57
C MET A 90 0.63 2.44 5.48
N ILE A 91 1.20 2.11 4.32
CA ILE A 91 0.50 1.39 3.24
C ILE A 91 0.04 0.01 3.72
N ILE A 92 0.90 -0.74 4.42
CA ILE A 92 0.57 -2.06 4.95
C ILE A 92 -0.57 -1.97 5.97
N VAL A 93 -0.49 -1.02 6.91
CA VAL A 93 -1.53 -0.81 7.93
C VAL A 93 -2.86 -0.44 7.26
N ALA A 94 -2.84 0.45 6.27
CA ALA A 94 -4.03 0.83 5.50
C ALA A 94 -4.65 -0.38 4.77
N TYR A 95 -3.82 -1.20 4.12
CA TYR A 95 -4.25 -2.43 3.44
C TYR A 95 -4.93 -3.40 4.41
N VAL A 96 -4.24 -3.77 5.49
CA VAL A 96 -4.74 -4.74 6.48
C VAL A 96 -6.02 -4.21 7.14
N GLY A 97 -6.05 -2.93 7.52
CA GLY A 97 -7.21 -2.29 8.12
C GLY A 97 -8.43 -2.31 7.18
N ALA A 98 -8.24 -1.92 5.92
CA ALA A 98 -9.31 -1.91 4.92
C ALA A 98 -9.83 -3.32 4.62
N PHE A 99 -8.94 -4.32 4.53
CA PHE A 99 -9.30 -5.71 4.31
C PHE A 99 -10.19 -6.23 5.44
N PHE A 100 -9.74 -6.10 6.70
CA PHE A 100 -10.50 -6.60 7.85
C PHE A 100 -11.80 -5.83 8.07
N ALA A 101 -11.81 -4.52 7.85
CA ALA A 101 -13.02 -3.71 7.93
C ALA A 101 -14.06 -4.13 6.88
N SER A 102 -13.62 -4.37 5.65
CA SER A 102 -14.47 -4.84 4.55
C SER A 102 -15.01 -6.24 4.82
N TRP A 103 -14.15 -7.17 5.24
CA TRP A 103 -14.51 -8.53 5.58
C TRP A 103 -15.54 -8.59 6.72
N ARG A 104 -15.31 -7.83 7.81
CA ARG A 104 -16.28 -7.75 8.93
C ARG A 104 -17.61 -7.17 8.48
N ARG A 105 -17.62 -6.15 7.63
CA ARG A 105 -18.87 -5.60 7.08
C ARG A 105 -19.61 -6.60 6.20
N ALA A 106 -18.89 -7.33 5.35
CA ALA A 106 -19.48 -8.32 4.47
C ALA A 106 -20.16 -9.46 5.27
N LYS A 107 -19.55 -9.91 6.38
CA LYS A 107 -20.16 -10.92 7.26
C LYS A 107 -21.36 -10.45 8.09
N ARG A 108 -21.46 -9.15 8.38
CA ARG A 108 -22.60 -8.60 9.17
C ARG A 108 -23.82 -8.26 8.31
N GLY A 109 -23.64 -8.16 7.00
CA GLY A 109 -24.69 -7.83 6.03
C GLY A 109 -25.08 -8.99 5.11
N ALA A 110 -24.58 -10.19 5.38
CA ALA A 110 -25.01 -11.46 4.79
C ALA A 110 -25.69 -12.28 5.90
#